data_AF-A0A517T1T4-F1
#
_entry.id   AF-A0A517T1T4-F1
#
_cell.length_a   1.000
_cell.length_b   1.000
_cell.length_c   1.000
_cell.angle_alpha   90.00
_cell.angle_beta   90.00
_cell.angle_gamma   90.00
#
_symmetry.space_group_name_H-M   'P 1'
#
loop_
_entity.id
_entity.type
_entity.pdbx_description
1 polymer ?
#
loop_
_entity_poly.entity_id
_entity_poly.type
_entity_poly.pdbx_seq_one_letter_code
_entity_poly.pdbx_strand_id
1 'polypeptide(L)'
;MRFGERVRQLRLQNGLTQGALAASLEVSMSYICKVENEKLQFGDYPSEKFIHKLAGELHADEDELLLLADKVPASIRKRIRQRPELFRKLARLDKQSLDALESSLNV
;
A
#
# COMPACT_ATOMS: atom_id res chain seq x y z
N MET A 1 3.65 10.82 -1.97
CA MET A 1 3.91 9.94 -3.12
C MET A 1 2.62 9.18 -3.41
N ARG A 2 2.24 8.97 -4.68
CA ARG A 2 1.04 8.19 -5.04
C ARG A 2 1.36 6.70 -5.20
N PHE A 3 0.36 5.84 -5.10
CA PHE A 3 0.51 4.38 -5.23
C PHE A 3 1.09 4.00 -6.59
N GLY A 4 0.48 4.50 -7.69
CA GLY A 4 0.95 4.17 -9.05
C GLY A 4 2.39 4.62 -9.32
N GLU A 5 2.76 5.79 -8.79
CA GLU A 5 4.14 6.31 -8.87
C GLU A 5 5.12 5.40 -8.13
N ARG A 6 4.77 4.94 -6.93
CA ARG A 6 5.58 4.03 -6.13
C ARG A 6 5.78 2.69 -6.84
N VAL A 7 4.72 2.12 -7.41
CA VAL A 7 4.78 0.87 -8.19
C VAL A 7 5.72 1.02 -9.39
N ARG A 8 5.61 2.13 -10.13
CA ARG A 8 6.50 2.41 -11.26
C ARG A 8 7.96 2.53 -10.82
N GLN A 9 8.22 3.23 -9.72
CA GLN A 9 9.56 3.37 -9.16
C GLN A 9 10.16 2.01 -8.82
N LEU A 10 9.42 1.18 -8.07
CA LEU A 10 9.85 -0.17 -7.68
C LEU A 10 10.09 -1.07 -8.89
N ARG A 11 9.21 -1.03 -9.89
CA ARG A 11 9.40 -1.79 -11.14
C ARG A 11 10.70 -1.43 -11.84
N LEU A 12 10.99 -0.13 -11.96
CA LEU A 12 12.22 0.35 -12.59
C LEU A 12 13.46 0.00 -11.78
N GLN A 13 13.39 0.04 -10.44
CA GLN A 13 14.47 -0.40 -9.55
C GLN A 13 14.79 -1.88 -9.70
N ASN A 14 13.79 -2.71 -10.00
CA ASN A 14 13.95 -4.13 -10.32
C ASN A 14 14.36 -4.39 -11.78
N GLY A 15 14.58 -3.34 -12.60
CA GLY A 15 14.96 -3.49 -14.01
C GLY A 15 13.87 -4.09 -14.91
N LEU A 16 12.61 -4.10 -14.45
CA LEU A 16 11.51 -4.75 -15.15
C LEU A 16 10.83 -3.81 -16.14
N THR A 17 10.48 -4.32 -17.32
CA THR A 17 9.51 -3.66 -18.21
C THR A 17 8.08 -3.87 -17.69
N GLN A 18 7.12 -3.04 -18.12
CA GLN A 18 5.71 -3.28 -17.78
C GLN A 18 5.23 -4.65 -18.27
N GLY A 19 5.70 -5.10 -19.42
CA GLY A 19 5.37 -6.43 -19.97
C GLY A 19 5.96 -7.57 -19.14
N ALA A 20 7.20 -7.43 -18.65
CA ALA A 20 7.83 -8.43 -17.79
C ALA A 20 7.08 -8.57 -16.46
N LEU A 21 6.75 -7.44 -15.80
CA LEU A 21 5.96 -7.46 -14.57
C LEU A 21 4.54 -8.01 -14.80
N ALA A 22 3.92 -7.64 -15.92
CA ALA A 22 2.60 -8.15 -16.27
C ALA A 22 2.59 -9.68 -16.47
N ALA A 23 3.64 -10.21 -17.10
CA ALA A 23 3.80 -11.65 -17.30
C ALA A 23 3.94 -12.40 -15.98
N SER A 24 4.76 -11.93 -15.03
CA SER A 24 4.91 -12.64 -13.74
C SER A 24 3.69 -12.52 -12.83
N LEU A 25 2.92 -11.42 -12.95
CA LEU A 25 1.64 -11.25 -12.24
C LEU A 25 0.44 -11.89 -12.95
N GLU A 26 0.64 -12.53 -14.11
CA GLU A 26 -0.41 -13.14 -14.95
C GLU A 26 -1.55 -12.16 -15.32
N VAL A 27 -1.18 -10.91 -15.65
CA VAL A 27 -2.12 -9.85 -16.07
C VAL A 27 -1.70 -9.24 -17.40
N SER A 28 -2.57 -8.41 -17.99
CA SER A 28 -2.20 -7.68 -19.21
C SER A 28 -1.22 -6.55 -18.91
N MET A 29 -0.31 -6.24 -19.85
CA MET A 29 0.54 -5.06 -19.79
C MET A 29 -0.28 -3.76 -19.64
N SER A 30 -1.45 -3.69 -20.30
CA SER A 30 -2.37 -2.56 -20.17
C SER A 30 -2.86 -2.38 -18.73
N TYR A 31 -3.06 -3.47 -17.99
CA TYR A 31 -3.43 -3.40 -16.58
C TYR A 31 -2.32 -2.78 -15.74
N ILE A 32 -1.06 -3.22 -15.89
CA ILE A 32 0.09 -2.61 -15.20
C ILE A 32 0.21 -1.13 -15.53
N CYS A 33 0.05 -0.75 -16.80
CA CYS A 33 0.05 0.66 -17.19
C CYS A 33 -1.08 1.46 -16.49
N LYS A 34 -2.30 0.91 -16.40
CA LYS A 34 -3.40 1.54 -15.66
C LYS A 34 -3.12 1.65 -14.17
N VAL A 35 -2.51 0.63 -13.56
CA VAL A 35 -2.08 0.64 -12.16
C VAL A 35 -1.08 1.77 -11.90
N GLU A 36 -0.02 1.86 -12.70
CA GLU A 36 1.03 2.88 -12.54
C GLU A 36 0.53 4.32 -12.77
N ASN A 37 -0.53 4.48 -13.55
CA ASN A 37 -1.13 5.79 -13.84
C ASN A 37 -2.40 6.08 -13.01
N GLU A 38 -2.82 5.17 -12.14
CA GLU A 38 -4.09 5.24 -11.37
C GLU A 38 -5.30 5.51 -12.27
N LYS A 39 -5.38 4.79 -13.39
CA LYS A 39 -6.46 4.84 -14.39
C LYS A 39 -7.21 3.51 -14.49
N LEU A 40 -7.46 2.90 -13.33
CA LEU A 40 -8.25 1.67 -13.27
C LEU A 40 -9.70 1.95 -13.68
N GLN A 41 -10.34 0.96 -14.30
CA GLN A 41 -11.74 1.07 -14.73
C GLN A 41 -12.72 0.95 -13.57
N PHE A 42 -12.30 0.27 -12.49
CA PHE A 42 -13.12 -0.01 -11.33
C PHE A 42 -12.32 0.31 -10.07
N GLY A 43 -12.75 1.34 -9.35
CA GLY A 43 -12.08 1.85 -8.15
C GLY A 43 -10.77 2.58 -8.45
N ASP A 44 -10.24 3.23 -7.42
CA ASP A 44 -9.01 4.01 -7.51
C ASP A 44 -7.74 3.12 -7.43
N TYR A 45 -7.86 1.94 -6.80
CA TYR A 45 -6.75 1.04 -6.49
C TYR A 45 -7.06 -0.42 -6.82
N PRO A 46 -6.04 -1.25 -7.12
CA PRO A 46 -6.23 -2.67 -7.34
C PRO A 46 -6.67 -3.42 -6.06
N SER A 47 -7.11 -4.66 -6.22
CA SER A 47 -7.51 -5.50 -5.08
C SER A 47 -6.33 -5.74 -4.10
N GLU A 48 -6.63 -5.94 -2.82
CA GLU A 48 -5.64 -6.31 -1.79
C GLU A 48 -4.86 -7.58 -2.22
N LYS A 49 -5.56 -8.59 -2.75
CA LYS A 49 -4.95 -9.80 -3.32
C LYS A 49 -3.91 -9.50 -4.41
N PHE A 50 -4.18 -8.52 -5.28
CA PHE A 50 -3.23 -8.12 -6.30
C PHE A 50 -2.03 -7.38 -5.70
N ILE A 51 -2.26 -6.51 -4.71
CA ILE A 51 -1.18 -5.77 -4.04
C ILE A 51 -0.22 -6.73 -3.32
N HIS A 52 -0.72 -7.77 -2.66
CA HIS A 52 0.11 -8.83 -2.07
C HIS A 52 1.05 -9.48 -3.09
N LYS A 53 0.51 -9.88 -4.25
CA LYS A 53 1.33 -10.46 -5.34
C LYS A 53 2.34 -9.45 -5.88
N LEU A 54 1.89 -8.22 -6.11
CA LEU A 54 2.72 -7.13 -6.63
C LEU A 54 3.91 -6.82 -5.71
N ALA A 55 3.68 -6.77 -4.40
CA ALA A 55 4.74 -6.56 -3.41
C ALA A 55 5.79 -7.68 -3.47
N GLY A 56 5.34 -8.94 -3.59
CA GLY A 56 6.22 -10.10 -3.75
C GLY A 56 7.08 -10.03 -4.99
N GLU A 57 6.48 -9.76 -6.16
CA GLU A 57 7.19 -9.66 -7.44
C GLU A 57 8.15 -8.46 -7.51
N LEU A 58 7.85 -7.38 -6.79
CA LEU A 58 8.70 -6.18 -6.74
C LEU A 58 9.69 -6.18 -5.58
N HIS A 59 9.70 -7.23 -4.75
CA HIS A 59 10.50 -7.30 -3.51
C HIS A 59 10.33 -6.05 -2.63
N ALA A 60 9.09 -5.59 -2.49
CA ALA A 60 8.73 -4.33 -1.85
C ALA A 60 8.05 -4.53 -0.50
N ASP A 61 7.97 -3.46 0.29
CA ASP A 61 7.17 -3.42 1.51
C ASP A 61 5.68 -3.45 1.14
N GLU A 62 5.02 -4.54 1.50
CA GLU A 62 3.59 -4.76 1.26
C GLU A 62 2.72 -3.80 2.06
N ASP A 63 3.07 -3.52 3.32
CA ASP A 63 2.29 -2.65 4.19
C ASP A 63 2.35 -1.21 3.68
N GLU A 64 3.50 -0.77 3.15
CA GLU A 64 3.64 0.51 2.42
C GLU A 64 2.67 0.59 1.24
N LEU A 65 2.67 -0.42 0.36
CA LEU A 65 1.83 -0.45 -0.84
C LEU A 65 0.33 -0.50 -0.50
N LEU A 66 -0.05 -1.22 0.55
CA LEU A 66 -1.43 -1.27 1.03
C LEU A 66 -1.87 0.11 1.55
N LEU A 67 -1.06 0.76 2.38
CA LEU A 67 -1.39 2.09 2.93
C LEU A 67 -1.50 3.14 1.83
N LEU A 68 -0.61 3.13 0.83
CA LEU A 68 -0.69 4.00 -0.35
C LEU A 68 -1.96 3.75 -1.18
N ALA A 69 -2.52 2.54 -1.13
CA ALA A 69 -3.75 2.15 -1.80
C ALA A 69 -5.02 2.32 -0.93
N ASP A 70 -4.93 3.11 0.15
CA ASP A 70 -6.00 3.33 1.13
C ASP A 70 -6.53 2.03 1.76
N LYS A 71 -5.64 1.05 1.97
CA LYS A 71 -5.94 -0.23 2.62
C LYS A 71 -5.11 -0.37 3.89
N VAL A 72 -5.78 -0.56 5.02
CA VAL A 72 -5.10 -0.78 6.30
C VAL A 72 -4.54 -2.21 6.36
N PRO A 73 -3.23 -2.43 6.56
CA PRO A 73 -2.62 -3.76 6.71
C PRO A 73 -3.30 -4.67 7.72
N ALA A 74 -3.26 -5.99 7.47
CA ALA A 74 -3.90 -6.99 8.34
C ALA A 74 -3.36 -6.98 9.77
N SER A 75 -2.05 -6.73 9.92
CA SER A 75 -1.34 -6.55 11.18
C SER A 75 -1.97 -5.42 12.02
N ILE A 76 -2.19 -4.26 11.40
CA ILE A 76 -2.81 -3.07 12.01
C ILE A 76 -4.29 -3.32 12.30
N ARG A 77 -5.05 -3.89 11.35
CA ARG A 77 -6.47 -4.26 11.56
C ARG A 77 -6.64 -5.18 12.78
N LYS A 78 -5.72 -6.13 12.99
CA LYS A 78 -5.72 -7.01 14.16
C LYS A 78 -5.55 -6.23 15.46
N ARG A 79 -4.63 -5.25 15.50
CA ARG A 79 -4.44 -4.38 16.68
C ARG A 79 -5.66 -3.51 16.97
N ILE A 80 -6.28 -2.94 15.93
CA ILE A 80 -7.53 -2.16 16.06
C ILE A 80 -8.64 -3.03 16.67
N ARG A 81 -8.84 -4.27 16.18
CA ARG A 81 -9.85 -5.19 16.72
C ARG A 81 -9.57 -5.62 18.16
N GLN A 82 -8.31 -5.76 18.54
CA GLN A 82 -7.90 -6.14 19.90
C GLN A 82 -8.11 -5.01 20.92
N ARG A 83 -8.00 -3.75 20.51
CA ARG A 83 -8.08 -2.58 21.40
C ARG A 83 -8.90 -1.44 20.76
N PRO A 84 -10.18 -1.64 20.42
CA PRO A 84 -10.93 -0.69 19.61
C PRO A 84 -11.08 0.67 20.29
N GLU A 85 -11.33 0.72 21.60
CA GLU A 85 -11.46 1.99 22.34
C GLU A 85 -10.16 2.79 22.40
N LEU A 86 -9.00 2.12 22.44
CA LEU A 86 -7.71 2.79 22.39
C LEU A 86 -7.55 3.51 21.03
N PHE A 87 -7.73 2.79 19.93
CA PHE A 87 -7.59 3.37 18.59
C PHE A 87 -8.65 4.43 18.29
N ARG A 88 -9.87 4.33 18.85
CA ARG A 88 -10.88 5.41 18.79
C ARG A 88 -10.42 6.68 19.49
N LYS A 89 -9.78 6.56 20.65
CA LYS A 89 -9.19 7.72 21.36
C LYS A 89 -8.05 8.32 20.55
N LEU A 90 -7.14 7.48 20.04
CA LEU A 90 -6.03 7.92 19.20
C LEU A 90 -6.52 8.67 17.95
N ALA A 91 -7.54 8.15 17.27
CA ALA A 91 -8.11 8.79 16.07
C ALA A 91 -8.80 10.15 16.33
N ARG A 92 -9.04 10.52 17.59
CA ARG A 92 -9.61 11.82 17.98
C ARG A 92 -8.56 12.83 18.43
N LEU A 93 -7.31 12.39 18.61
CA LEU A 93 -6.23 13.29 18.97
C LEU A 93 -5.95 14.27 17.82
N ASP A 94 -5.60 15.51 18.17
CA ASP A 94 -5.09 16.45 17.18
C ASP A 94 -3.66 16.07 16.76
N LYS A 95 -3.17 16.75 15.72
CA LYS A 95 -1.83 16.50 15.19
C LYS A 95 -0.75 16.64 16.27
N GLN A 96 -0.81 17.68 17.09
CA GLN A 96 0.21 17.95 18.11
C GLN A 96 0.26 16.83 19.16
N SER A 97 -0.90 16.33 19.59
CA SER A 97 -1.00 15.24 20.55
C SER A 97 -0.53 13.91 19.96
N LEU A 98 -0.78 13.68 18.66
CA LEU A 98 -0.26 12.50 17.95
C LEU A 98 1.27 12.56 17.81
N ASP A 99 1.83 13.69 17.39
CA ASP A 99 3.28 13.87 17.25
C ASP A 99 4.01 13.68 18.59
N ALA A 100 3.40 14.16 19.70
CA ALA A 100 3.93 13.96 21.05
C ALA A 100 3.85 12.49 21.51
N LEU A 101 2.76 11.80 21.20
CA LEU A 101 2.63 10.37 21.47
C LEU A 101 3.66 9.56 20.68
N GLU A 102 3.80 9.82 19.38
CA GLU A 102 4.79 9.17 18.51
C GLU A 102 6.21 9.32 19.08
N SER A 103 6.58 10.53 19.49
CA SER A 103 7.89 10.82 20.11
C SER A 103 8.12 10.09 21.43
N SER A 104 7.06 9.66 22.13
CA SER A 104 7.14 8.93 23.41
C SER A 104 7.26 7.41 23.24
N LEU A 105 7.01 6.89 22.04
CA LEU A 105 7.09 5.47 21.74
C LEU A 105 8.53 5.11 21.36
N ASN A 106 9.20 4.31 22.19
CA ASN A 106 10.52 3.74 21.86
C ASN A 106 10.33 2.49 21.00
N VAL A 107 9.85 2.67 19.77
CA VAL A 107 9.65 1.59 18.78
C VAL A 107 10.57 1.81 17.60
#